data_AF-A0A534G9N1-F1
#
_entry.id   AF-A0A534G9N1-F1
#
_cell.length_a   1.000
_cell.length_b   1.000
_cell.length_c   1.000
_cell.angle_alpha   90.00
_cell.angle_beta   90.00
_cell.angle_gamma   90.00
#
_symmetry.space_group_name_H-M   'P 1'
#
loop_
_entity.id
_entity.type
_entity.pdbx_description
1 polymer ?
#
loop_
_entity_poly.entity_id
_entity_poly.type
_entity_poly.pdbx_seq_one_letter_code
_entity_poly.pdbx_strand_id
1 'polypeptide(L)'
;MRRILATAAACALALAAVSCATNPASGTHHVVFTTVKSEQEQARRDHEEIKRIYGLYQDQAVQDYVQMVGTRVARNTPIADWDFKFFVLDDDEINAFTTGGGYVYIHRGLMTYLSSEAELAAVLGHEIGHDVARHPARSQAQRVLLGSGAIATAILTGNYALAEMADLGAAAWYQGYGREHESEADRLGLEYAARAGYRPTAMGDTMRMFKAQEAFEINRAKEEGRDPKIYHGVFSDHPAPDERVVEATLGAANITTVPRGGWLDNREEYLKAIAGLPFGSSREQGIVRENRFYHAGMKLTMAFPKGWNVQNERDRLLVTKKKESVMQVTLEKRPEKKSPREFLLQK
;
A
#
# COMPACT_ATOMS: atom_id res chain seq x y z
N MET A 1 23.94 15.31 43.69
CA MET A 1 22.52 15.73 43.64
C MET A 1 22.15 16.52 42.38
N ARG A 2 22.81 17.64 42.04
CA ARG A 2 22.50 18.42 40.81
C ARG A 2 22.53 17.62 39.49
N ARG A 3 23.47 16.68 39.32
CA ARG A 3 23.53 15.81 38.13
C ARG A 3 22.40 14.79 38.04
N ILE A 4 21.92 14.28 39.18
CA ILE A 4 20.80 13.31 39.27
C ILE A 4 19.46 14.01 39.02
N LEU A 5 19.31 15.24 39.50
CA LEU A 5 18.16 16.09 39.22
C LEU A 5 18.10 16.54 37.74
N ALA A 6 19.26 16.77 37.11
CA ALA A 6 19.34 17.11 35.69
C ALA A 6 19.01 15.90 34.78
N THR A 7 19.45 14.68 35.11
CA THR A 7 19.03 13.47 34.38
C THR A 7 17.57 13.11 34.61
N ALA A 8 17.04 13.30 35.83
CA ALA A 8 15.61 13.09 36.10
C ALA A 8 14.72 14.09 35.35
N ALA A 9 15.13 15.36 35.26
CA ALA A 9 14.42 16.38 34.48
C ALA A 9 14.50 16.14 32.96
N ALA A 10 15.64 15.65 32.45
CA ALA A 10 15.81 15.28 31.05
C ALA A 10 14.97 14.04 30.67
N CYS A 11 14.89 13.03 31.55
CA CYS A 11 13.97 11.91 31.36
C CYS A 11 12.50 12.35 31.41
N ALA A 12 12.13 13.27 32.30
CA ALA A 12 10.78 13.81 32.39
C ALA A 12 10.38 14.65 31.15
N LEU A 13 11.32 15.39 30.55
CA LEU A 13 11.09 16.09 29.27
C LEU A 13 11.09 15.15 28.05
N ALA A 14 11.88 14.07 28.05
CA ALA A 14 11.83 13.05 27.00
C ALA A 14 10.50 12.27 27.01
N LEU A 15 9.94 12.04 28.21
CA LEU A 15 8.57 11.52 28.38
C LEU A 15 7.48 12.48 27.88
N ALA A 16 7.76 13.79 27.82
CA ALA A 16 6.81 14.78 27.28
C ALA A 16 6.76 14.83 25.74
N ALA A 17 7.74 14.23 25.05
CA ALA A 17 7.73 14.05 23.59
C ALA A 17 7.02 12.76 23.14
N VAL A 18 6.61 11.91 24.10
CA VAL A 18 5.69 10.80 23.86
C VAL A 18 4.30 11.39 23.73
N SER A 19 3.87 11.67 22.50
CA SER A 19 2.48 12.03 22.25
C SER A 19 1.65 10.76 22.24
N CYS A 20 0.68 10.66 23.15
CA CYS A 20 -0.42 9.71 23.00
C CYS A 20 -1.31 10.23 21.86
N ALA A 21 -1.20 9.67 20.66
CA ALA A 21 -2.20 9.90 19.64
C ALA A 21 -3.47 9.14 20.01
N THR A 22 -4.58 9.87 20.04
CA THR A 22 -5.90 9.27 20.17
C THR A 22 -6.37 8.85 18.78
N ASN A 23 -6.82 7.61 18.62
CA ASN A 23 -7.58 7.20 17.44
C ASN A 23 -8.88 8.03 17.42
N PRO A 24 -9.12 8.89 16.42
CA PRO A 24 -10.32 9.72 16.40
C PRO A 24 -11.61 8.88 16.23
N ALA A 25 -11.51 7.65 15.73
CA ALA A 25 -12.66 6.76 15.55
C ALA A 25 -12.96 5.87 16.77
N SER A 26 -11.94 5.31 17.43
CA SER A 26 -12.12 4.41 18.58
C SER A 26 -11.84 5.05 19.93
N GLY A 27 -11.25 6.24 19.98
CA GLY A 27 -10.86 6.93 21.21
C GLY A 27 -9.66 6.33 21.94
N THR A 28 -9.02 5.30 21.37
CA THR A 28 -7.88 4.59 21.99
C THR A 28 -6.59 5.40 21.89
N HIS A 29 -5.75 5.35 22.92
CA HIS A 29 -4.47 6.04 22.95
C HIS A 29 -3.33 5.11 22.52
N HIS A 30 -2.53 5.56 21.55
CA HIS A 30 -1.37 4.85 21.07
C HIS A 30 -0.15 5.77 21.03
N VAL A 31 1.02 5.21 21.28
CA VAL A 31 2.28 5.94 21.18
C VAL A 31 2.58 6.20 19.70
N VAL A 32 2.68 7.47 19.34
CA VAL A 32 3.26 7.91 18.07
C VAL A 32 4.27 9.01 18.35
N PHE A 33 5.29 9.13 17.50
CA PHE A 33 6.31 10.17 17.63
C PHE A 33 6.11 11.33 16.64
N THR A 34 5.11 11.24 15.78
CA THR A 34 4.83 12.17 14.68
C THR A 34 3.53 12.94 14.89
N THR A 35 3.48 14.15 14.36
CA THR A 35 2.24 14.94 14.24
C THR A 35 1.55 14.63 12.91
N VAL A 36 0.24 14.85 12.82
CA VAL A 36 -0.53 14.71 11.56
C VAL A 36 0.08 15.56 10.44
N LYS A 37 0.49 16.79 10.75
CA LYS A 37 1.14 17.67 9.77
C LYS A 37 2.46 17.07 9.25
N SER A 38 3.29 16.53 10.15
CA SER A 38 4.54 15.86 9.77
C SER A 38 4.28 14.63 8.91
N GLU A 39 3.22 13.86 9.20
CA GLU A 39 2.81 12.70 8.39
C GLU A 39 2.39 13.11 6.99
N GLN A 40 1.60 14.17 6.84
CA GLN A 40 1.20 14.70 5.54
C GLN A 40 2.39 15.22 4.73
N GLU A 41 3.35 15.87 5.37
CA GLU A 41 4.58 16.34 4.74
C GLU A 41 5.48 15.17 4.29
N GLN A 42 5.55 14.10 5.08
CA GLN A 42 6.26 12.87 4.71
C GLN A 42 5.56 12.15 3.56
N ALA A 43 4.25 11.96 3.61
CA ALA A 43 3.46 11.32 2.55
C ALA A 43 3.63 12.04 1.19
N ARG A 44 3.75 13.38 1.21
CA ARG A 44 4.07 14.16 0.00
C ARG A 44 5.46 13.84 -0.57
N ARG A 45 6.46 13.54 0.28
CA ARG A 45 7.80 13.12 -0.16
C ARG A 45 7.75 11.69 -0.70
N ASP A 46 7.11 10.79 0.04
CA ASP A 46 6.93 9.38 -0.31
C ASP A 46 6.24 9.23 -1.67
N HIS A 47 5.28 10.09 -1.97
CA HIS A 47 4.60 10.13 -3.26
C HIS A 47 5.56 10.26 -4.46
N GLU A 48 6.61 11.09 -4.36
CA GLU A 48 7.58 11.23 -5.45
C GLU A 48 8.46 9.99 -5.61
N GLU A 49 8.70 9.25 -4.52
CA GLU A 49 9.40 7.98 -4.55
C GLU A 49 8.53 6.85 -5.13
N ILE A 50 7.27 6.74 -4.70
CA ILE A 50 6.28 5.80 -5.24
C ILE A 50 6.09 6.04 -6.75
N LYS A 51 6.01 7.30 -7.17
CA LYS A 51 5.98 7.68 -8.59
C LYS A 51 7.25 7.30 -9.36
N ARG A 52 8.39 7.14 -8.70
CA ARG A 52 9.65 6.66 -9.29
C ARG A 52 9.75 5.13 -9.31
N ILE A 53 9.17 4.45 -8.32
CA ILE A 53 9.16 2.99 -8.22
C ILE A 53 8.13 2.39 -9.17
N TYR A 54 6.85 2.76 -9.02
CA TYR A 54 5.73 2.14 -9.74
C TYR A 54 5.27 2.97 -10.93
N GLY A 55 5.16 4.28 -10.71
CA GLY A 55 4.64 5.20 -11.71
C GLY A 55 3.11 5.20 -11.72
N LEU A 56 2.54 6.27 -12.27
CA LEU A 56 1.10 6.42 -12.35
C LEU A 56 0.58 5.78 -13.64
N TYR A 57 -0.54 5.09 -13.54
CA TYR A 57 -1.28 4.62 -14.70
C TYR A 57 -1.75 5.82 -15.53
N GLN A 58 -1.43 5.80 -16.83
CA GLN A 58 -1.58 6.93 -17.75
C GLN A 58 -2.99 7.02 -18.37
N ASP A 59 -4.02 6.90 -17.54
CA ASP A 59 -5.42 7.11 -17.92
C ASP A 59 -6.09 8.00 -16.89
N GLN A 60 -6.34 9.25 -17.26
CA GLN A 60 -6.92 10.22 -16.33
C GLN A 60 -8.36 9.86 -15.94
N ALA A 61 -9.14 9.22 -16.81
CA ALA A 61 -10.50 8.83 -16.47
C ALA A 61 -10.52 7.75 -15.37
N VAL A 62 -9.57 6.82 -15.42
CA VAL A 62 -9.40 5.80 -14.38
C VAL A 62 -8.91 6.43 -13.07
N GLN A 63 -7.95 7.37 -13.13
CA GLN A 63 -7.49 8.11 -11.95
C GLN A 63 -8.65 8.88 -11.29
N ASP A 64 -9.43 9.62 -12.08
CA ASP A 64 -10.56 10.42 -11.61
C ASP A 64 -11.66 9.54 -11.01
N TYR A 65 -11.91 8.37 -11.59
CA TYR A 65 -12.88 7.41 -11.07
C TYR A 65 -12.48 6.87 -9.69
N VAL A 66 -11.22 6.45 -9.52
CA VAL A 66 -10.72 5.98 -8.22
C VAL A 66 -10.72 7.11 -7.19
N GLN A 67 -10.31 8.32 -7.58
CA GLN A 67 -10.39 9.51 -6.74
C GLN A 67 -11.84 9.79 -6.31
N MET A 68 -12.81 9.70 -7.21
CA MET A 68 -14.23 9.89 -6.90
C MET A 68 -14.73 8.88 -5.87
N VAL A 69 -14.48 7.59 -6.08
CA VAL A 69 -14.92 6.51 -5.18
C VAL A 69 -14.28 6.67 -3.80
N GLY A 70 -12.95 6.85 -3.74
CA GLY A 70 -12.21 7.03 -2.51
C GLY A 70 -12.65 8.28 -1.73
N THR A 71 -12.83 9.41 -2.42
CA THR A 71 -13.31 10.66 -1.82
C THR A 71 -14.71 10.50 -1.22
N ARG A 72 -15.60 9.75 -1.89
CA ARG A 72 -16.94 9.47 -1.38
C ARG A 72 -16.88 8.72 -0.06
N VAL A 73 -15.98 7.74 0.08
CA VAL A 73 -15.77 7.00 1.33
C VAL A 73 -15.14 7.91 2.40
N ALA A 74 -14.07 8.63 2.06
CA ALA A 74 -13.31 9.48 2.99
C ALA A 74 -14.16 10.57 3.66
N ARG A 75 -15.17 11.12 2.96
CA ARG A 75 -16.13 12.10 3.50
C ARG A 75 -16.98 11.58 4.66
N ASN A 76 -17.03 10.27 4.88
CA ASN A 76 -17.80 9.63 5.94
C ASN A 76 -16.94 9.24 7.17
N THR A 77 -15.72 9.77 7.24
CA THR A 77 -14.76 9.51 8.32
C THR A 77 -14.66 10.69 9.30
N PRO A 78 -14.07 10.50 10.50
CA PRO A 78 -13.76 11.60 11.41
C PRO A 78 -12.73 12.61 10.87
N ILE A 79 -12.00 12.26 9.81
CA ILE A 79 -10.97 13.10 9.16
C ILE A 79 -11.43 13.54 7.76
N ALA A 80 -12.74 13.75 7.58
CA ALA A 80 -13.35 14.14 6.31
C ALA A 80 -12.85 15.49 5.75
N ASP A 81 -12.19 16.30 6.58
CA ASP A 81 -11.55 17.57 6.21
C ASP A 81 -10.14 17.40 5.62
N TRP A 82 -9.57 16.20 5.66
CA TRP A 82 -8.27 15.91 5.04
C TRP A 82 -8.37 15.93 3.50
N ASP A 83 -7.30 16.41 2.87
CA ASP A 83 -7.15 16.41 1.41
C ASP A 83 -6.63 15.05 0.91
N PHE A 84 -7.54 14.06 0.90
CA PHE A 84 -7.27 12.70 0.44
C PHE A 84 -6.96 12.63 -1.06
N LYS A 85 -5.90 11.92 -1.40
CA LYS A 85 -5.43 11.68 -2.77
C LYS A 85 -5.35 10.18 -3.02
N PHE A 86 -6.01 9.76 -4.09
CA PHE A 86 -6.03 8.37 -4.52
C PHE A 86 -5.31 8.25 -5.85
N PHE A 87 -4.40 7.28 -5.96
CA PHE A 87 -3.60 7.09 -7.16
C PHE A 87 -3.64 5.65 -7.64
N VAL A 88 -3.86 5.49 -8.94
CA VAL A 88 -3.69 4.20 -9.63
C VAL A 88 -2.24 4.09 -10.10
N LEU A 89 -1.54 3.07 -9.62
CA LEU A 89 -0.18 2.73 -10.01
C LEU A 89 -0.19 1.82 -11.24
N ASP A 90 0.73 2.04 -12.18
CA ASP A 90 0.90 1.12 -13.31
C ASP A 90 1.69 -0.10 -12.83
N ASP A 91 1.04 -1.00 -12.13
CA ASP A 91 1.65 -2.22 -11.62
C ASP A 91 0.60 -3.34 -11.71
N ASP A 92 1.02 -4.52 -12.13
CA ASP A 92 0.13 -5.65 -12.38
C ASP A 92 -0.04 -6.58 -11.16
N GLU A 93 0.59 -6.26 -10.04
CA GLU A 93 0.35 -6.92 -8.76
C GLU A 93 -1.04 -6.60 -8.18
N ILE A 94 -1.51 -7.49 -7.33
CA ILE A 94 -2.80 -7.38 -6.64
C ILE A 94 -2.53 -6.73 -5.28
N ASN A 95 -2.51 -5.39 -5.26
CA ASN A 95 -2.09 -4.62 -4.09
C ASN A 95 -2.79 -3.25 -4.00
N ALA A 96 -3.01 -2.78 -2.79
CA ALA A 96 -3.36 -1.40 -2.44
C ALA A 96 -2.69 -1.07 -1.09
N PHE A 97 -2.35 0.19 -0.85
CA PHE A 97 -1.72 0.61 0.40
C PHE A 97 -1.89 2.11 0.65
N THR A 98 -1.74 2.53 1.90
CA THR A 98 -1.57 3.94 2.30
C THR A 98 -0.19 4.20 2.89
N THR A 99 0.38 5.36 2.57
CA THR A 99 1.59 5.87 3.27
C THR A 99 1.25 6.61 4.55
N GLY A 100 -0.04 6.79 4.86
CA GLY A 100 -0.48 7.76 5.85
C GLY A 100 -0.66 9.15 5.24
N GLY A 101 -1.24 10.07 6.01
CA GLY A 101 -1.39 11.48 5.61
C GLY A 101 -2.38 11.69 4.46
N GLY A 102 -3.29 10.74 4.22
CA GLY A 102 -4.33 10.82 3.19
C GLY A 102 -3.86 10.48 1.77
N TYR A 103 -2.74 9.77 1.62
CA TYR A 103 -2.28 9.27 0.32
C TYR A 103 -2.51 7.76 0.22
N VAL A 104 -3.43 7.38 -0.66
CA VAL A 104 -3.85 5.99 -0.89
C VAL A 104 -3.51 5.58 -2.32
N TYR A 105 -2.99 4.38 -2.48
CA TYR A 105 -2.52 3.83 -3.75
C TYR A 105 -3.22 2.51 -4.03
N ILE A 106 -3.56 2.28 -5.29
CA ILE A 106 -4.09 1.01 -5.78
C ILE A 106 -3.32 0.59 -7.04
N HIS A 107 -2.92 -0.67 -7.10
CA HIS A 107 -2.28 -1.21 -8.30
C HIS A 107 -3.36 -1.48 -9.35
N ARG A 108 -3.04 -1.18 -10.62
CA ARG A 108 -3.88 -1.53 -11.76
C ARG A 108 -4.25 -3.01 -11.77
N GLY A 109 -3.32 -3.89 -11.39
CA GLY A 109 -3.54 -5.33 -11.26
C GLY A 109 -4.74 -5.67 -10.39
N LEU A 110 -4.82 -5.10 -9.17
CA LEU A 110 -5.94 -5.32 -8.25
C LEU A 110 -7.29 -4.94 -8.89
N MET A 111 -7.36 -3.82 -9.60
CA MET A 111 -8.61 -3.38 -10.25
C MET A 111 -9.15 -4.40 -11.25
N THR A 112 -8.29 -5.21 -11.88
CA THR A 112 -8.77 -6.25 -12.82
C THR A 112 -9.49 -7.42 -12.15
N TYR A 113 -9.34 -7.59 -10.83
CA TYR A 113 -9.95 -8.66 -10.05
C TYR A 113 -11.22 -8.25 -9.31
N LEU A 114 -11.49 -6.95 -9.21
CA LEU A 114 -12.70 -6.44 -8.58
C LEU A 114 -13.87 -6.53 -9.54
N SER A 115 -15.04 -6.80 -8.98
CA SER A 115 -16.27 -7.05 -9.72
C SER A 115 -17.29 -5.91 -9.66
N SER A 116 -17.09 -4.91 -8.78
CA SER A 116 -18.00 -3.78 -8.65
C SER A 116 -17.35 -2.55 -8.00
N GLU A 117 -18.01 -1.39 -8.09
CA GLU A 117 -17.55 -0.17 -7.41
C GLU A 117 -17.58 -0.35 -5.88
N ALA A 118 -18.52 -1.14 -5.36
CA ALA A 118 -18.58 -1.44 -3.93
C ALA A 118 -17.37 -2.25 -3.44
N GLU A 119 -16.84 -3.16 -4.27
CA GLU A 119 -15.59 -3.87 -3.96
C GLU A 119 -14.38 -2.92 -3.99
N LEU A 120 -14.32 -2.01 -4.96
CA LEU A 120 -13.30 -0.94 -4.96
C LEU A 120 -13.42 -0.06 -3.71
N ALA A 121 -14.64 0.34 -3.34
CA ALA A 121 -14.89 1.13 -2.14
C ALA A 121 -14.52 0.39 -0.85
N ALA A 122 -14.69 -0.93 -0.80
CA ALA A 122 -14.26 -1.75 0.33
C ALA A 122 -12.73 -1.76 0.48
N VAL A 123 -11.99 -1.95 -0.63
CA VAL A 123 -10.51 -1.86 -0.65
C VAL A 123 -10.04 -0.48 -0.20
N LEU A 124 -10.54 0.59 -0.83
CA LEU A 124 -10.16 1.95 -0.47
C LEU A 124 -10.59 2.32 0.96
N GLY A 125 -11.74 1.81 1.41
CA GLY A 125 -12.23 1.99 2.77
C GLY A 125 -11.29 1.38 3.82
N HIS A 126 -10.75 0.19 3.56
CA HIS A 126 -9.75 -0.46 4.41
C HIS A 126 -8.49 0.42 4.52
N GLU A 127 -7.96 0.91 3.41
CA GLU A 127 -6.79 1.83 3.42
C GLU A 127 -7.06 3.15 4.15
N ILE A 128 -8.25 3.73 3.95
CA ILE A 128 -8.70 4.89 4.72
C ILE A 128 -8.78 4.56 6.22
N GLY A 129 -9.17 3.34 6.58
CA GLY A 129 -9.14 2.84 7.95
C GLY A 129 -7.74 2.90 8.58
N HIS A 130 -6.69 2.54 7.84
CA HIS A 130 -5.30 2.68 8.27
C HIS A 130 -4.90 4.15 8.48
N ASP A 131 -5.33 5.06 7.59
CA ASP A 131 -5.10 6.51 7.74
C ASP A 131 -5.79 7.06 9.00
N VAL A 132 -7.07 6.74 9.18
CA VAL A 132 -7.88 7.18 10.34
C VAL A 132 -7.25 6.70 11.65
N ALA A 133 -6.85 5.43 11.70
CA ALA A 133 -6.20 4.85 12.87
C ALA A 133 -4.73 5.26 13.00
N ARG A 134 -4.13 5.94 12.00
CA ARG A 134 -2.70 6.28 11.95
C ARG A 134 -1.79 5.07 12.11
N HIS A 135 -2.17 3.92 11.53
CA HIS A 135 -1.39 2.69 11.56
C HIS A 135 0.04 2.85 11.01
N PRO A 136 0.30 3.58 9.89
CA PRO A 136 1.66 3.84 9.43
C PRO A 136 2.58 4.44 10.52
N ALA A 137 2.06 5.45 11.23
CA ALA A 137 2.78 6.13 12.30
C ALA A 137 2.98 5.25 13.54
N ARG A 138 1.96 4.48 13.94
CA ARG A 138 2.07 3.51 15.04
C ARG A 138 3.10 2.43 14.74
N SER A 139 3.09 1.88 13.53
CA SER A 139 4.08 0.87 13.12
C SER A 139 5.49 1.44 13.01
N GLN A 140 5.65 2.69 12.56
CA GLN A 140 6.94 3.37 12.60
C GLN A 140 7.43 3.53 14.04
N ALA A 141 6.57 3.99 14.96
CA ALA A 141 6.91 4.12 16.37
C ALA A 141 7.30 2.78 17.00
N GLN A 142 6.56 1.71 16.70
CA GLN A 142 6.88 0.36 17.17
C GLN A 142 8.24 -0.13 16.65
N ARG A 143 8.56 0.08 15.37
CA ARG A 143 9.88 -0.27 14.80
C ARG A 143 11.01 0.49 15.47
N VAL A 144 10.82 1.79 15.71
CA VAL A 144 11.79 2.63 16.42
C VAL A 144 11.99 2.11 17.86
N LEU A 145 10.90 1.73 18.55
CA LEU A 145 10.93 1.17 19.92
C LEU A 145 11.62 -0.18 20.02
N LEU A 146 11.41 -1.07 19.04
CA LEU A 146 12.02 -2.39 19.00
C LEU A 146 13.48 -2.34 18.46
N GLY A 147 13.81 -1.34 17.64
CA GLY A 147 15.16 -1.03 17.15
C GLY A 147 16.01 -0.32 18.19
N SER A 148 16.28 -1.01 19.31
CA SER A 148 16.84 -0.50 20.58
C SER A 148 18.19 0.24 20.54
N GLY A 149 18.82 0.47 19.38
CA GLY A 149 20.04 1.28 19.25
C GLY A 149 19.81 2.76 18.91
N ALA A 150 18.80 3.09 18.11
CA ALA A 150 18.62 4.44 17.58
C ALA A 150 17.91 5.39 18.57
N ILE A 151 16.98 4.86 19.37
CA ILE A 151 16.26 5.63 20.39
C ILE A 151 17.18 6.17 21.47
N ALA A 152 18.13 5.35 21.96
CA ALA A 152 19.07 5.80 22.97
C ALA A 152 19.81 7.06 22.47
N THR A 153 20.28 7.04 21.23
CA THR A 153 20.98 8.16 20.59
C THR A 153 20.06 9.35 20.31
N ALA A 154 18.83 9.14 19.83
CA ALA A 154 17.87 10.22 19.56
C ALA A 154 17.43 10.93 20.85
N ILE A 155 17.19 10.18 21.93
CA ILE A 155 16.88 10.71 23.27
C ILE A 155 18.10 11.42 23.87
N LEU A 156 19.31 10.87 23.70
CA LEU A 156 20.56 11.48 24.19
C LEU A 156 20.95 12.76 23.43
N THR A 157 20.64 12.87 22.15
CA THR A 157 21.08 13.98 21.27
C THR A 157 19.98 15.01 20.99
N GLY A 158 18.72 14.71 21.31
CA GLY A 158 17.57 15.57 21.01
C GLY A 158 17.30 15.75 19.51
N ASN A 159 17.94 14.97 18.66
CA ASN A 159 17.87 15.08 17.22
C ASN A 159 17.03 13.93 16.63
N TYR A 160 15.72 14.11 16.60
CA TYR A 160 14.77 13.14 16.03
C TYR A 160 14.92 12.97 14.51
N ALA A 161 15.54 13.93 13.82
CA ALA A 161 15.89 13.78 12.40
C ALA A 161 16.91 12.65 12.19
N LEU A 162 17.73 12.32 13.20
CA LEU A 162 18.65 11.18 13.14
C LEU A 162 17.92 9.82 13.22
N ALA A 163 16.73 9.77 13.82
CA ALA A 163 15.84 8.61 13.79
C ALA A 163 15.10 8.48 12.45
N GLU A 164 14.85 9.61 11.79
CA GLU A 164 14.31 9.69 10.42
C GLU A 164 15.34 9.23 9.37
N MET A 165 16.65 9.39 9.65
CA MET A 165 17.77 8.98 8.78
C MET A 165 18.12 7.48 8.84
N ALA A 166 17.51 6.69 9.72
CA ALA A 166 17.68 5.24 9.75
C ALA A 166 16.77 4.60 8.70
N ASP A 167 17.07 4.82 7.42
CA ASP A 167 16.68 4.06 6.21
C ASP A 167 15.47 3.09 6.30
N LEU A 168 14.31 3.57 6.79
CA LEU A 168 13.05 2.82 6.85
C LEU A 168 12.10 3.18 5.68
N GLY A 169 12.59 3.95 4.70
CA GLY A 169 11.80 4.87 3.88
C GLY A 169 11.12 4.33 2.62
N ALA A 170 11.21 3.06 2.28
CA ALA A 170 10.50 2.52 1.09
C ALA A 170 9.95 1.10 1.30
N ALA A 171 10.65 0.26 2.07
CA ALA A 171 10.23 -1.11 2.34
C ALA A 171 9.08 -1.22 3.36
N ALA A 172 8.83 -0.17 4.16
CA ALA A 172 7.85 -0.22 5.24
C ALA A 172 6.40 -0.20 4.76
N TRP A 173 6.10 0.39 3.59
CA TRP A 173 4.73 0.42 3.03
C TRP A 173 4.29 -0.94 2.48
N TYR A 174 5.25 -1.81 2.17
CA TYR A 174 5.01 -3.16 1.64
C TYR A 174 4.76 -4.19 2.75
N GLN A 175 5.13 -3.87 4.01
CA GLN A 175 4.96 -4.79 5.13
C GLN A 175 3.52 -4.72 5.66
N GLY A 176 2.88 -5.88 5.81
CA GLY A 176 1.54 -5.96 6.40
C GLY A 176 1.51 -5.46 7.84
N TYR A 177 0.34 -5.05 8.31
CA TYR A 177 0.19 -4.67 9.70
C TYR A 177 -0.09 -5.89 10.59
N GLY A 178 0.08 -5.72 11.90
CA GLY A 178 -0.30 -6.76 12.86
C GLY A 178 -1.81 -7.00 12.85
N ARG A 179 -2.25 -8.20 13.23
CA ARG A 179 -3.68 -8.63 13.23
C ARG A 179 -4.65 -7.63 13.88
N GLU A 180 -4.21 -6.92 14.92
CA GLU A 180 -5.02 -5.89 15.59
C GLU A 180 -5.28 -4.68 14.70
N HIS A 181 -4.27 -4.19 13.97
CA HIS A 181 -4.40 -3.07 13.06
C HIS A 181 -5.28 -3.43 11.86
N GLU A 182 -5.11 -4.64 11.34
CA GLU A 182 -5.91 -5.17 10.23
C GLU A 182 -7.38 -5.31 10.62
N SER A 183 -7.66 -5.88 11.80
CA SER A 183 -9.04 -5.97 12.32
C SER A 183 -9.67 -4.58 12.54
N GLU A 184 -8.88 -3.60 13.01
CA GLU A 184 -9.33 -2.22 13.17
C GLU A 184 -9.62 -1.58 11.81
N ALA A 185 -8.75 -1.76 10.82
CA ALA A 185 -8.92 -1.25 9.46
C ALA A 185 -10.12 -1.88 8.74
N ASP A 186 -10.34 -3.20 8.87
CA ASP A 186 -11.49 -3.90 8.31
C ASP A 186 -12.82 -3.36 8.86
N ARG A 187 -12.90 -3.19 10.18
CA ARG A 187 -14.09 -2.66 10.84
C ARG A 187 -14.38 -1.22 10.40
N LEU A 188 -13.36 -0.37 10.42
CA LEU A 188 -13.47 1.04 10.02
C LEU A 188 -13.80 1.16 8.53
N GLY A 189 -13.13 0.41 7.68
CA GLY A 189 -13.35 0.43 6.23
C GLY A 189 -14.74 -0.04 5.85
N LEU A 190 -15.24 -1.10 6.47
CA LEU A 190 -16.63 -1.56 6.32
C LEU A 190 -17.63 -0.48 6.77
N GLU A 191 -17.41 0.12 7.94
CA GLU A 191 -18.25 1.19 8.47
C GLU A 191 -18.31 2.39 7.51
N TYR A 192 -17.16 2.86 7.02
CA TYR A 192 -17.10 4.05 6.17
C TYR A 192 -17.64 3.80 4.76
N ALA A 193 -17.37 2.63 4.17
CA ALA A 193 -17.96 2.25 2.89
C ALA A 193 -19.48 2.13 3.00
N ALA A 194 -20.00 1.54 4.08
CA ALA A 194 -21.43 1.46 4.34
C ALA A 194 -22.05 2.86 4.54
N ARG A 195 -21.43 3.76 5.31
CA ARG A 195 -21.91 5.15 5.43
C ARG A 195 -21.94 5.89 4.11
N ALA A 196 -21.00 5.61 3.22
CA ALA A 196 -20.99 6.15 1.85
C ALA A 196 -22.11 5.58 0.95
N GLY A 197 -22.85 4.58 1.43
CA GLY A 197 -23.97 3.93 0.75
C GLY A 197 -23.59 2.67 -0.03
N TYR A 198 -22.35 2.18 0.06
CA TYR A 198 -21.91 0.98 -0.64
C TYR A 198 -22.36 -0.30 0.06
N ARG A 199 -22.56 -1.36 -0.74
CA ARG A 199 -22.93 -2.70 -0.30
C ARG A 199 -21.95 -3.24 0.74
N PRO A 200 -22.36 -3.43 2.02
CA PRO A 200 -21.47 -3.84 3.09
C PRO A 200 -20.82 -5.22 2.86
N THR A 201 -21.53 -6.15 2.21
CA THR A 201 -21.01 -7.49 1.92
C THR A 201 -19.87 -7.51 0.90
N ALA A 202 -19.59 -6.40 0.19
CA ALA A 202 -18.49 -6.30 -0.76
C ALA A 202 -17.11 -6.49 -0.10
N MET A 203 -16.96 -6.14 1.19
CA MET A 203 -15.74 -6.44 1.96
C MET A 203 -15.49 -7.96 2.07
N GLY A 204 -16.55 -8.75 2.22
CA GLY A 204 -16.44 -10.21 2.22
C GLY A 204 -16.04 -10.76 0.84
N ASP A 205 -16.52 -10.15 -0.24
CA ASP A 205 -16.16 -10.52 -1.61
C ASP A 205 -14.68 -10.25 -1.90
N THR A 206 -14.16 -9.07 -1.54
CA THR A 206 -12.75 -8.71 -1.74
C THR A 206 -11.83 -9.64 -0.95
N MET A 207 -12.15 -9.94 0.32
CA MET A 207 -11.35 -10.88 1.11
C MET A 207 -11.35 -12.30 0.52
N ARG A 208 -12.47 -12.78 -0.01
CA ARG A 208 -12.51 -14.07 -0.72
C ARG A 208 -11.65 -14.05 -1.98
N MET A 209 -11.68 -12.96 -2.73
CA MET A 209 -10.81 -12.75 -3.90
C MET A 209 -9.34 -12.81 -3.50
N PHE A 210 -8.92 -12.07 -2.46
CA PHE A 210 -7.53 -12.09 -1.98
C PHE A 210 -7.08 -13.49 -1.55
N LYS A 211 -7.91 -14.23 -0.81
CA LYS A 211 -7.62 -15.63 -0.42
C LYS A 211 -7.43 -16.56 -1.61
N ALA A 212 -8.28 -16.42 -2.63
CA ALA A 212 -8.17 -17.23 -3.84
C ALA A 212 -6.87 -16.92 -4.59
N GLN A 213 -6.49 -15.64 -4.67
CA GLN A 213 -5.25 -15.21 -5.31
C GLN A 213 -4.01 -15.67 -4.54
N GLU A 214 -4.04 -15.59 -3.22
CA GLU A 214 -2.96 -16.09 -2.36
C GLU A 214 -2.78 -17.61 -2.52
N ALA A 215 -3.87 -18.38 -2.50
CA ALA A 215 -3.80 -19.83 -2.72
C ALA A 215 -3.24 -20.17 -4.11
N PHE A 216 -3.66 -19.45 -5.14
CA PHE A 216 -3.13 -19.57 -6.49
C PHE A 216 -1.62 -19.27 -6.54
N GLU A 217 -1.21 -18.17 -5.94
CA GLU A 217 0.18 -17.72 -5.91
C GLU A 217 1.09 -18.69 -5.14
N ILE A 218 0.62 -19.24 -4.02
CA ILE A 218 1.35 -20.27 -3.26
C ILE A 218 1.60 -21.51 -4.13
N ASN A 219 0.58 -21.95 -4.87
CA ASN A 219 0.71 -23.11 -5.76
C ASN A 219 1.67 -22.82 -6.92
N ARG A 220 1.53 -21.65 -7.55
CA ARG A 220 2.43 -21.19 -8.63
C ARG A 220 3.87 -21.08 -8.16
N ALA A 221 4.12 -20.46 -7.01
CA ALA A 221 5.46 -20.29 -6.45
C ALA A 221 6.14 -21.63 -6.14
N LYS A 222 5.38 -22.62 -5.63
CA LYS A 222 5.87 -23.99 -5.43
C LYS A 222 6.30 -24.65 -6.74
N GLU A 223 5.51 -24.53 -7.80
CA GLU A 223 5.87 -25.06 -9.12
C GLU A 223 7.11 -24.38 -9.71
N GLU A 224 7.24 -23.07 -9.51
CA GLU A 224 8.37 -22.27 -9.97
C GLU A 224 9.63 -22.40 -9.07
N GLY A 225 9.52 -23.04 -7.91
CA GLY A 225 10.61 -23.19 -6.94
C GLY A 225 11.08 -21.85 -6.34
N ARG A 226 10.18 -20.88 -6.23
CA ARG A 226 10.41 -19.55 -5.63
C ARG A 226 9.54 -19.35 -4.40
N ASP A 227 9.84 -18.29 -3.66
CA ASP A 227 8.99 -17.89 -2.53
C ASP A 227 7.76 -17.13 -3.08
N PRO A 228 6.57 -17.30 -2.45
CA PRO A 228 5.34 -16.69 -2.95
C PRO A 228 5.32 -15.18 -2.68
N LYS A 229 4.78 -14.41 -3.62
CA LYS A 229 4.54 -12.97 -3.51
C LYS A 229 3.12 -12.74 -2.98
N ILE A 230 2.97 -12.75 -1.66
CA ILE A 230 1.65 -12.68 -1.02
C ILE A 230 1.35 -11.24 -0.60
N TYR A 231 0.12 -10.79 -0.84
CA TYR A 231 -0.39 -9.49 -0.37
C TYR A 231 -0.48 -9.46 1.16
N HIS A 232 0.43 -8.72 1.80
CA HIS A 232 0.60 -8.49 3.25
C HIS A 232 0.59 -9.73 4.18
N GLY A 233 0.30 -10.94 3.70
CA GLY A 233 0.19 -12.17 4.49
C GLY A 233 -1.01 -12.20 5.46
N VAL A 234 -1.81 -11.13 5.51
CA VAL A 234 -2.86 -10.93 6.53
C VAL A 234 -4.12 -11.73 6.22
N PHE A 235 -4.50 -11.84 4.95
CA PHE A 235 -5.75 -12.50 4.54
C PHE A 235 -5.73 -14.01 4.77
N SER A 236 -4.55 -14.63 4.84
CA SER A 236 -4.39 -16.02 5.25
C SER A 236 -4.93 -16.29 6.67
N ASP A 237 -4.72 -15.34 7.58
CA ASP A 237 -5.00 -15.51 9.02
C ASP A 237 -6.36 -14.92 9.45
N HIS A 238 -7.01 -14.15 8.59
CA HIS A 238 -8.30 -13.51 8.86
C HIS A 238 -9.43 -14.18 8.04
N PRO A 239 -10.46 -14.78 8.67
CA PRO A 239 -11.64 -15.25 7.94
C PRO A 239 -12.33 -14.05 7.26
N ALA A 240 -12.78 -14.24 6.01
CA ALA A 240 -13.59 -13.23 5.35
C ALA A 240 -14.86 -13.00 6.20
N PRO A 241 -15.28 -11.75 6.44
CA PRO A 241 -16.44 -11.47 7.28
C PRO A 241 -17.66 -12.16 6.66
N ASP A 242 -18.34 -12.94 7.49
CA ASP A 242 -19.65 -13.46 7.17
C ASP A 242 -20.73 -12.38 7.40
N GLU A 243 -21.96 -12.69 7.02
CA GLU A 243 -23.09 -11.77 7.17
C GLU A 243 -23.28 -11.31 8.62
N ARG A 244 -23.00 -12.18 9.60
CA ARG A 244 -23.12 -11.85 11.02
C ARG A 244 -22.08 -10.82 11.46
N VAL A 245 -20.83 -10.94 11.01
CA VAL A 245 -19.78 -9.94 11.29
C VAL A 245 -20.14 -8.61 10.63
N VAL A 246 -20.68 -8.65 9.41
CA VAL A 246 -21.16 -7.45 8.71
C VAL A 246 -22.27 -6.78 9.51
N GLU A 247 -23.33 -7.50 9.87
CA GLU A 247 -24.45 -6.97 10.65
C GLU A 247 -24.01 -6.43 12.01
N ALA A 248 -23.13 -7.14 12.71
CA ALA A 248 -22.58 -6.69 13.98
C ALA A 248 -21.81 -5.36 13.84
N THR A 249 -21.02 -5.22 12.77
CA THR A 249 -20.27 -3.98 12.48
C THR A 249 -21.22 -2.83 12.15
N LEU A 250 -22.23 -3.07 11.31
CA LEU A 250 -23.24 -2.07 10.98
C LEU A 250 -24.03 -1.62 12.22
N GLY A 251 -24.45 -2.58 13.05
CA GLY A 251 -25.14 -2.31 14.31
C GLY A 251 -24.29 -1.47 15.27
N ALA A 252 -23.01 -1.82 15.44
CA ALA A 252 -22.08 -1.05 16.26
C ALA A 252 -21.87 0.38 15.73
N ALA A 253 -21.93 0.56 14.41
CA ALA A 253 -21.84 1.87 13.75
C ALA A 253 -23.15 2.66 13.70
N ASN A 254 -24.23 2.15 14.32
CA ASN A 254 -25.60 2.68 14.25
C ASN A 254 -26.16 2.79 12.81
N ILE A 255 -25.72 1.92 11.91
CA ILE A 255 -26.22 1.79 10.55
C ILE A 255 -27.32 0.72 10.55
N THR A 256 -28.52 1.11 10.97
CA THR A 256 -29.65 0.19 11.21
C THR A 256 -30.64 0.12 10.06
N THR A 257 -30.46 0.93 9.03
CA THR A 257 -31.39 1.02 7.90
C THR A 257 -30.63 0.99 6.58
N VAL A 258 -31.22 0.28 5.61
CA VAL A 258 -30.73 0.28 4.23
C VAL A 258 -31.01 1.66 3.62
N PRO A 259 -30.06 2.26 2.87
CA PRO A 259 -30.28 3.52 2.20
C PRO A 259 -31.52 3.49 1.30
N ARG A 260 -32.19 4.64 1.16
CA ARG A 260 -33.32 4.78 0.24
C ARG A 260 -32.85 4.52 -1.19
N GLY A 261 -33.35 3.45 -1.82
CA GLY A 261 -32.90 2.98 -3.13
C GLY A 261 -32.00 1.74 -3.09
N GLY A 262 -31.69 1.23 -1.89
CA GLY A 262 -30.81 0.08 -1.71
C GLY A 262 -29.33 0.47 -1.57
N TRP A 263 -28.50 -0.53 -1.32
CA TRP A 263 -27.06 -0.36 -1.31
C TRP A 263 -26.50 -0.21 -2.73
N LEU A 264 -25.49 0.63 -2.90
CA LEU A 264 -24.77 0.78 -4.15
C LEU A 264 -23.82 -0.40 -4.35
N ASP A 265 -23.95 -1.07 -5.49
CA ASP A 265 -22.96 -2.03 -6.00
C ASP A 265 -22.23 -1.47 -7.21
N ASN A 266 -22.96 -0.81 -8.13
CA ASN A 266 -22.45 -0.10 -9.31
C ASN A 266 -21.48 -0.93 -10.16
N ARG A 267 -21.85 -2.20 -10.40
CA ARG A 267 -21.04 -3.14 -11.19
C ARG A 267 -20.80 -2.66 -12.62
N GLU A 268 -21.84 -2.23 -13.32
CA GLU A 268 -21.73 -1.86 -14.73
C GLU A 268 -20.93 -0.55 -14.90
N GLU A 269 -21.10 0.40 -13.99
CA GLU A 269 -20.32 1.63 -13.92
C GLU A 269 -18.83 1.32 -13.73
N TYR A 270 -18.51 0.39 -12.81
CA TYR A 270 -17.16 -0.06 -12.57
C TYR A 270 -16.52 -0.69 -13.81
N LEU A 271 -17.20 -1.67 -14.41
CA LEU A 271 -16.69 -2.36 -15.60
C LEU A 271 -16.50 -1.40 -16.78
N LYS A 272 -17.37 -0.40 -16.91
CA LYS A 272 -17.20 0.67 -17.89
C LYS A 272 -16.00 1.57 -17.58
N ALA A 273 -15.78 1.92 -16.32
CA ALA A 273 -14.67 2.76 -15.90
C ALA A 273 -13.31 2.10 -16.14
N ILE A 274 -13.21 0.78 -15.99
CA ILE A 274 -11.97 0.02 -16.24
C ILE A 274 -11.90 -0.58 -17.65
N ALA A 275 -12.81 -0.23 -18.56
CA ALA A 275 -12.81 -0.77 -19.90
C ALA A 275 -11.53 -0.40 -20.66
N GLY A 276 -10.77 -1.42 -21.08
CA GLY A 276 -9.49 -1.23 -21.77
C GLY A 276 -8.27 -1.22 -20.86
N LEU A 277 -8.46 -1.34 -19.54
CA LEU A 277 -7.38 -1.51 -18.57
C LEU A 277 -6.59 -2.80 -18.90
N PRO A 278 -5.26 -2.71 -19.14
CA PRO A 278 -4.46 -3.90 -19.46
C PRO A 278 -4.52 -4.93 -18.33
N PHE A 279 -4.37 -6.20 -18.68
CA PHE A 279 -4.15 -7.31 -17.73
C PHE A 279 -2.71 -7.80 -17.83
N GLY A 280 -2.01 -7.93 -16.70
CA GLY A 280 -0.57 -8.19 -16.65
C GLY A 280 0.25 -6.96 -17.07
N SER A 281 1.43 -7.19 -17.64
CA SER A 281 2.38 -6.13 -18.01
C SER A 281 1.79 -5.10 -19.00
N SER A 282 2.16 -3.83 -18.84
CA SER A 282 1.70 -2.73 -19.69
C SER A 282 2.60 -2.50 -20.91
N ARG A 283 2.11 -1.77 -21.92
CA ARG A 283 2.91 -1.40 -23.10
C ARG A 283 4.05 -0.46 -22.71
N GLU A 284 3.78 0.40 -21.74
CA GLU A 284 4.65 1.46 -21.23
C GLU A 284 5.85 0.88 -20.49
N GLN A 285 5.66 -0.20 -19.73
CA GLN A 285 6.73 -0.93 -19.04
C GLN A 285 7.35 -2.04 -19.89
N GLY A 286 6.67 -2.44 -20.96
CA GLY A 286 7.03 -3.59 -21.76
C GLY A 286 6.32 -4.86 -21.32
N ILE A 287 6.23 -5.81 -22.25
CA ILE A 287 5.42 -7.00 -22.12
C ILE A 287 6.33 -8.21 -22.18
N VAL A 288 6.18 -9.11 -21.21
CA VAL A 288 6.77 -10.45 -21.26
C VAL A 288 5.74 -11.42 -21.82
N ARG A 289 6.10 -12.13 -22.90
CA ARG A 289 5.36 -13.27 -23.42
C ARG A 289 6.30 -14.45 -23.48
N GLU A 290 5.94 -15.51 -22.75
CA GLU A 290 6.78 -16.69 -22.57
C GLU A 290 8.19 -16.31 -22.08
N ASN A 291 9.21 -16.54 -22.90
CA ASN A 291 10.61 -16.25 -22.61
C ASN A 291 11.11 -14.97 -23.32
N ARG A 292 10.22 -14.08 -23.76
CA ARG A 292 10.60 -12.91 -24.54
C ARG A 292 9.98 -11.63 -23.99
N PHE A 293 10.84 -10.63 -23.84
CA PHE A 293 10.46 -9.27 -23.50
C PHE A 293 10.31 -8.41 -24.76
N TYR A 294 9.32 -7.52 -24.75
CA TYR A 294 9.02 -6.56 -25.79
C TYR A 294 8.81 -5.19 -25.17
N HIS A 295 9.52 -4.16 -25.64
CA HIS A 295 9.28 -2.79 -25.18
C HIS A 295 9.06 -1.85 -26.37
N ALA A 296 7.80 -1.48 -26.58
CA ALA A 296 7.37 -0.72 -27.75
C ALA A 296 8.05 0.67 -27.83
N GLY A 297 8.10 1.39 -26.70
CA GLY A 297 8.68 2.74 -26.66
C GLY A 297 10.19 2.78 -26.96
N MET A 298 10.91 1.70 -26.62
CA MET A 298 12.36 1.60 -26.83
C MET A 298 12.70 0.89 -28.15
N LYS A 299 11.69 0.34 -28.84
CA LYS A 299 11.86 -0.48 -30.06
C LYS A 299 12.85 -1.63 -29.86
N LEU A 300 12.79 -2.29 -28.71
CA LEU A 300 13.66 -3.42 -28.38
C LEU A 300 12.87 -4.69 -28.02
N THR A 301 13.48 -5.83 -28.30
CA THR A 301 13.04 -7.14 -27.83
C THR A 301 14.24 -7.94 -27.36
N MET A 302 14.04 -8.74 -26.32
CA MET A 302 15.06 -9.63 -25.76
C MET A 302 14.46 -11.01 -25.54
N ALA A 303 15.14 -12.04 -26.03
CA ALA A 303 14.78 -13.43 -25.77
C ALA A 303 15.69 -14.00 -24.68
N PHE A 304 15.09 -14.71 -23.74
CA PHE A 304 15.75 -15.41 -22.65
C PHE A 304 15.69 -16.92 -22.88
N PRO A 305 16.54 -17.73 -22.24
CA PRO A 305 16.47 -19.18 -22.40
C PRO A 305 15.11 -19.74 -21.94
N LYS A 306 14.66 -20.83 -22.56
CA LYS A 306 13.40 -21.50 -22.16
C LYS A 306 13.49 -21.99 -20.71
N GLY A 307 12.36 -21.92 -19.99
CA GLY A 307 12.26 -22.36 -18.60
C GLY A 307 12.86 -21.40 -17.57
N TRP A 308 13.33 -20.22 -17.99
CA TRP A 308 13.67 -19.13 -17.09
C TRP A 308 12.44 -18.27 -16.84
N ASN A 309 12.29 -17.81 -15.60
CA ASN A 309 11.27 -16.85 -15.23
C ASN A 309 11.79 -15.44 -15.52
N VAL A 310 11.01 -14.62 -16.22
CA VAL A 310 11.35 -13.26 -16.60
C VAL A 310 10.36 -12.34 -15.90
N GLN A 311 10.84 -11.64 -14.88
CA GLN A 311 10.08 -10.63 -14.17
C GLN A 311 10.40 -9.27 -14.77
N ASN A 312 9.36 -8.57 -15.22
CA ASN A 312 9.48 -7.20 -15.71
C ASN A 312 9.21 -6.25 -14.56
N GLU A 313 10.25 -5.63 -14.04
CA GLU A 313 10.14 -4.53 -13.10
C GLU A 313 10.33 -3.22 -13.87
N ARG A 314 9.89 -2.09 -13.29
CA ARG A 314 9.88 -0.82 -14.02
C ARG A 314 11.27 -0.35 -14.48
N ASP A 315 12.31 -0.59 -13.68
CA ASP A 315 13.67 -0.14 -13.94
C ASP A 315 14.61 -1.26 -14.42
N ARG A 316 14.15 -2.52 -14.40
CA ARG A 316 14.97 -3.70 -14.70
C ARG A 316 14.17 -4.91 -15.14
N LEU A 317 14.82 -5.82 -15.84
CA LEU A 317 14.37 -7.20 -15.97
C LEU A 317 15.15 -8.06 -14.99
N LEU A 318 14.42 -8.81 -14.16
CA LEU A 318 14.99 -9.84 -13.29
C LEU A 318 14.68 -11.20 -13.89
N VAL A 319 15.71 -11.94 -14.27
CA VAL A 319 15.59 -13.19 -15.02
C VAL A 319 16.23 -14.30 -14.21
N THR A 320 15.41 -15.25 -13.75
CA THR A 320 15.83 -16.26 -12.79
C THR A 320 15.61 -17.66 -13.32
N LYS A 321 16.49 -18.58 -12.91
CA LYS A 321 16.32 -20.01 -13.12
C LYS A 321 16.33 -20.67 -11.74
N LYS A 322 15.13 -20.87 -11.17
CA LYS A 322 14.98 -21.33 -9.77
C LYS A 322 15.85 -20.49 -8.83
N LYS A 323 16.44 -21.10 -7.80
CA LYS A 323 17.40 -20.49 -6.87
C LYS A 323 18.87 -20.64 -7.29
N GLU A 324 19.16 -21.04 -8.55
CA GLU A 324 20.52 -21.35 -9.02
C GLU A 324 21.22 -20.18 -9.71
N SER A 325 20.47 -19.35 -10.45
CA SER A 325 21.05 -18.30 -11.29
C SER A 325 20.10 -17.12 -11.44
N VAL A 326 20.68 -15.92 -11.38
CA VAL A 326 20.00 -14.65 -11.56
C VAL A 326 20.74 -13.84 -12.62
N MET A 327 20.00 -13.33 -13.59
CA MET A 327 20.44 -12.34 -14.55
C MET A 327 19.61 -11.09 -14.34
N GLN A 328 20.28 -9.93 -14.27
CA GLN A 328 19.61 -8.64 -14.20
C GLN A 328 19.95 -7.84 -15.45
N VAL A 329 18.93 -7.25 -16.07
CA VAL A 329 19.08 -6.33 -17.20
C VAL A 329 18.57 -4.97 -16.75
N THR A 330 19.41 -3.95 -16.80
CA THR A 330 19.04 -2.56 -16.45
C THR A 330 19.31 -1.63 -17.62
N LEU A 331 18.58 -0.52 -17.65
CA LEU A 331 18.87 0.59 -18.53
C LEU A 331 19.58 1.70 -17.75
N GLU A 332 20.74 2.12 -18.23
CA GLU A 332 21.46 3.26 -17.65
C GLU A 332 21.76 4.29 -18.73
N LYS A 333 21.52 5.55 -18.42
CA LYS A 333 21.85 6.66 -19.32
C LYS A 333 23.37 6.77 -19.42
N ARG A 334 23.91 6.51 -20.62
CA ARG A 334 25.34 6.73 -20.90
C ARG A 334 25.71 8.20 -20.63
N PRO A 335 26.75 8.49 -19.83
CA PRO A 335 27.28 9.84 -19.68
C PRO A 335 27.70 10.41 -21.04
N GLU A 336 27.30 11.64 -21.34
CA GLU A 336 27.53 12.26 -22.66
C GLU A 336 29.01 12.25 -23.06
N LYS A 337 29.90 12.41 -22.08
CA LYS A 337 31.36 12.49 -22.24
C LYS A 337 32.06 11.13 -22.42
N LYS A 338 31.36 9.99 -22.32
CA LYS A 338 31.97 8.65 -22.47
C LYS A 338 31.47 7.98 -23.73
N SER A 339 32.35 7.42 -24.56
CA SER A 339 31.95 6.54 -25.66
C SER A 339 31.22 5.29 -25.13
N PRO A 340 30.40 4.60 -25.95
CA PRO A 340 29.76 3.35 -25.55
C PRO A 340 30.75 2.30 -25.03
N ARG A 341 31.93 2.21 -25.64
CA ARG A 341 32.99 1.27 -25.22
C ARG A 341 33.56 1.63 -23.84
N GLU A 342 33.86 2.91 -23.60
CA GLU A 342 34.37 3.36 -22.30
C GLU A 342 33.35 3.18 -21.18
N PHE A 343 32.06 3.35 -21.49
CA PHE A 343 30.98 3.11 -20.53
C PHE A 343 30.86 1.62 -20.16
N LEU A 344 30.96 0.71 -21.13
CA LEU A 344 30.85 -0.73 -20.90
C LEU A 344 32.06 -1.33 -20.17
N LEU A 345 33.27 -0.79 -20.37
CA LEU A 345 34.51 -1.31 -19.76
C LEU A 345 34.70 -0.89 -18.29
N GLN A 346 33.85 0.00 -17.76
CA GLN A 346 33.93 0.48 -16.37
C GLN A 346 32.96 -0.23 -15.43
N LYS A 347 32.15 -1.16 -15.95
CA LYS A 347 31.33 -2.10 -15.18
C LYS A 347 32.02 -3.46 -15.18
#